data_AF-A0A960ELS5-F1
#
_entry.id   AF-A0A960ELS5-F1
#
_cell.length_a   1.000
_cell.length_b   1.000
_cell.length_c   1.000
_cell.angle_alpha   90.00
_cell.angle_beta   90.00
_cell.angle_gamma   90.00
#
_symmetry.space_group_name_H-M   'P 1'
#
loop_
_entity.id
_entity.type
_entity.pdbx_description
1 polymer ?
#
loop_
_entity_poly.entity_id
_entity_poly.type
_entity_poly.pdbx_seq_one_letter_code
_entity_poly.pdbx_strand_id
1 'polypeptide(L)'
;DVWDFYASRRFIVPGLPGSAPPLLAQHDWVHVLADFGTRVDCEIEVFALLAESDDNPAGFSLLAMILGLFDTGAIDHAAGIFDADAGHLNDERMAIRLADALRRGISARKPDGTRDGGLMSVDWFEYADLPTSEVRQRCLIPYKSNAALSAGSPSTWSLTGLSAYQMAHCDLTPFSEHRSIGTLSDL
;
A
#
# COMPACT_ATOMS: atom_id res chain seq x y z
N ASP A 1 -12.24 -5.90 -4.21
CA ASP A 1 -12.19 -5.44 -2.79
C ASP A 1 -10.92 -5.98 -2.13
N VAL A 2 -10.78 -5.96 -0.79
CA VAL A 2 -9.62 -6.55 -0.08
C VAL A 2 -9.61 -8.08 -0.15
N TRP A 3 -10.77 -8.73 -0.22
CA TRP A 3 -10.84 -10.18 -0.41
C TRP A 3 -10.25 -10.57 -1.77
N ASP A 4 -10.66 -9.91 -2.84
CA ASP A 4 -10.07 -10.09 -4.18
C ASP A 4 -8.57 -9.85 -4.17
N PHE A 5 -8.11 -8.87 -3.37
CA PHE A 5 -6.68 -8.53 -3.29
C PHE A 5 -5.89 -9.72 -2.73
N TYR A 6 -6.39 -10.30 -1.63
CA TYR A 6 -5.81 -11.49 -1.01
C TYR A 6 -5.90 -12.73 -1.91
N ALA A 7 -7.09 -13.03 -2.41
CA ALA A 7 -7.35 -14.22 -3.23
C ALA A 7 -6.51 -14.22 -4.50
N SER A 8 -6.49 -13.08 -5.21
CA SER A 8 -5.74 -12.96 -6.46
C SER A 8 -4.23 -13.07 -6.28
N ARG A 9 -3.68 -12.66 -5.13
CA ARG A 9 -2.24 -12.72 -4.82
C ARG A 9 -1.81 -13.99 -4.10
N ARG A 10 -2.77 -14.85 -3.74
CA ARG A 10 -2.56 -16.03 -2.87
C ARG A 10 -1.92 -15.67 -1.53
N PHE A 11 -2.28 -14.51 -0.98
CA PHE A 11 -1.87 -14.16 0.37
C PHE A 11 -2.58 -15.06 1.38
N ILE A 12 -1.84 -15.46 2.42
CA ILE A 12 -2.42 -16.20 3.54
C ILE A 12 -3.19 -15.19 4.39
N VAL A 13 -4.48 -15.47 4.61
CA VAL A 13 -5.38 -14.60 5.38
C VAL A 13 -4.82 -14.37 6.80
N PRO A 14 -4.89 -13.15 7.35
CA PRO A 14 -4.36 -12.86 8.68
C PRO A 14 -4.96 -13.74 9.77
N GLY A 15 -4.12 -14.20 10.70
CA GLY A 15 -4.52 -15.07 11.80
C GLY A 15 -4.34 -16.57 11.52
N LEU A 16 -3.94 -16.95 10.30
CA LEU A 16 -3.54 -18.31 9.96
C LEU A 16 -2.02 -18.50 10.12
N PRO A 17 -1.54 -19.75 10.35
CA PRO A 17 -0.11 -20.03 10.37
C PRO A 17 0.59 -19.56 9.09
N GLY A 18 1.67 -18.78 9.25
CA GLY A 18 2.45 -18.24 8.14
C GLY A 18 1.91 -16.93 7.54
N SER A 19 0.79 -16.38 8.04
CA SER A 19 0.34 -15.05 7.65
C SER A 19 1.23 -13.96 8.23
N ALA A 20 1.14 -12.75 7.65
CA ALA A 20 1.70 -11.55 8.28
C ALA A 20 1.12 -11.37 9.72
N PRO A 21 1.88 -10.76 10.64
CA PRO A 21 1.37 -10.40 11.96
C PRO A 21 0.14 -9.49 11.85
N PRO A 22 -0.87 -9.58 12.75
CA PRO A 22 -2.10 -8.80 12.65
C PRO A 22 -1.92 -7.28 12.60
N LEU A 23 -0.90 -6.76 13.30
CA LEU A 23 -0.55 -5.35 13.23
C LEU A 23 -0.08 -4.96 11.83
N LEU A 24 0.76 -5.79 11.21
CA LEU A 24 1.27 -5.51 9.88
C LEU A 24 0.16 -5.65 8.84
N ALA A 25 -0.68 -6.69 8.91
CA ALA A 25 -1.77 -6.94 7.95
C ALA A 25 -2.75 -5.76 7.75
N GLN A 26 -2.77 -4.77 8.66
CA GLN A 26 -3.54 -3.53 8.47
C GLN A 26 -3.10 -2.75 7.21
N HIS A 27 -1.81 -2.80 6.83
CA HIS A 27 -1.32 -2.10 5.64
C HIS A 27 -1.90 -2.65 4.32
N ASP A 28 -2.36 -3.90 4.30
CA ASP A 28 -2.95 -4.52 3.11
C ASP A 28 -4.19 -3.77 2.62
N TRP A 29 -4.96 -3.18 3.54
CA TRP A 29 -6.08 -2.30 3.21
C TRP A 29 -5.62 -1.04 2.48
N VAL A 30 -4.46 -0.51 2.85
CA VAL A 30 -3.90 0.70 2.23
C VAL A 30 -3.46 0.44 0.81
N HIS A 31 -2.98 -0.76 0.46
CA HIS A 31 -2.76 -1.10 -0.95
C HIS A 31 -4.02 -0.84 -1.76
N VAL A 32 -5.15 -1.39 -1.33
CA VAL A 32 -6.43 -1.31 -2.06
C VAL A 32 -7.01 0.11 -2.03
N LEU A 33 -7.00 0.79 -0.87
CA LEU A 33 -7.57 2.13 -0.72
C LEU A 33 -6.75 3.21 -1.44
N ALA A 34 -5.42 3.08 -1.42
CA ALA A 34 -4.50 4.04 -2.01
C ALA A 34 -3.97 3.62 -3.39
N ASP A 35 -4.49 2.53 -3.95
CA ASP A 35 -4.18 2.02 -5.29
C ASP A 35 -2.69 1.65 -5.49
N PHE A 36 -2.04 1.04 -4.51
CA PHE A 36 -0.66 0.56 -4.63
C PHE A 36 -0.58 -0.93 -4.99
N GLY A 37 0.38 -1.29 -5.86
CA GLY A 37 0.78 -2.68 -6.11
C GLY A 37 1.47 -3.31 -4.88
N THR A 38 1.95 -4.55 -5.00
CA THR A 38 2.58 -5.37 -3.95
C THR A 38 4.01 -5.80 -4.27
N ARG A 39 4.67 -5.11 -5.22
CA ARG A 39 6.11 -5.24 -5.42
C ARG A 39 6.82 -4.46 -4.32
N VAL A 40 8.07 -4.84 -4.01
CA VAL A 40 8.90 -4.21 -2.95
C VAL A 40 8.91 -2.68 -3.02
N ASP A 41 9.07 -2.10 -4.20
CA ASP A 41 9.04 -0.65 -4.40
C ASP A 41 7.66 -0.01 -4.11
N CYS A 42 6.58 -0.78 -4.24
CA CYS A 42 5.23 -0.34 -3.87
C CYS A 42 5.02 -0.36 -2.35
N GLU A 43 5.70 -1.26 -1.62
CA GLU A 43 5.69 -1.25 -0.16
C GLU A 43 6.26 0.07 0.37
N ILE A 44 7.33 0.59 -0.23
CA ILE A 44 7.88 1.92 0.11
C ILE A 44 6.81 3.01 0.00
N GLU A 45 5.97 2.97 -1.05
CA GLU A 45 4.87 3.94 -1.21
C GLU A 45 3.79 3.78 -0.13
N VAL A 46 3.41 2.54 0.22
CA VAL A 46 2.42 2.27 1.27
C VAL A 46 2.89 2.80 2.61
N PHE A 47 4.12 2.45 3.01
CA PHE A 47 4.65 2.87 4.31
C PHE A 47 4.95 4.37 4.38
N ALA A 48 5.23 5.01 3.24
CA ALA A 48 5.33 6.46 3.16
C ALA A 48 3.99 7.16 3.38
N LEU A 49 2.91 6.66 2.76
CA LEU A 49 1.57 7.18 3.01
C LEU A 49 1.17 6.98 4.48
N LEU A 50 1.43 5.79 5.03
CA LEU A 50 1.12 5.46 6.42
C LEU A 50 1.85 6.38 7.41
N ALA A 51 3.15 6.60 7.22
CA ALA A 51 3.97 7.43 8.09
C ALA A 51 3.42 8.86 8.21
N GLU A 52 2.97 9.44 7.11
CA GLU A 52 2.38 10.79 7.09
C GLU A 52 0.89 10.80 7.44
N SER A 53 0.21 9.65 7.55
CA SER A 53 -1.20 9.61 7.93
C SER A 53 -1.43 9.76 9.44
N ASP A 54 -0.40 9.52 10.25
CA ASP A 54 -0.43 9.57 11.71
C ASP A 54 0.11 10.92 12.22
N ASP A 55 -0.53 11.49 13.25
CA ASP A 55 0.00 12.68 13.94
C ASP A 55 1.12 12.31 14.93
N ASN A 56 1.21 11.03 15.33
CA ASN A 56 2.28 10.53 16.19
C ASN A 56 3.55 10.27 15.36
N PRO A 57 4.69 10.93 15.66
CA PRO A 57 5.96 10.68 14.96
C PRO A 57 6.43 9.23 15.04
N ALA A 58 5.97 8.45 16.02
CA ALA A 58 6.26 7.02 16.09
C ALA A 58 5.74 6.25 14.86
N GLY A 59 4.71 6.73 14.17
CA GLY A 59 4.22 6.17 12.90
C GLY A 59 5.29 6.14 11.80
N PHE A 60 6.29 7.03 11.86
CA PHE A 60 7.44 7.04 10.95
C PHE A 60 8.33 5.78 11.10
N SER A 61 8.27 5.08 12.23
CA SER A 61 9.15 3.94 12.51
C SER A 61 8.99 2.80 11.49
N LEU A 62 7.78 2.59 10.95
CA LEU A 62 7.55 1.58 9.91
C LEU A 62 8.18 1.98 8.58
N LEU A 63 8.11 3.27 8.20
CA LEU A 63 8.83 3.77 7.03
C LEU A 63 10.35 3.64 7.22
N ALA A 64 10.87 3.97 8.39
CA ALA A 64 12.30 3.81 8.69
C ALA A 64 12.75 2.34 8.58
N MET A 65 11.94 1.38 9.05
CA MET A 65 12.20 -0.05 8.88
C MET A 65 12.25 -0.45 7.40
N ILE A 66 11.31 0.05 6.60
CA ILE A 66 11.18 -0.27 5.19
C ILE A 66 12.31 0.32 4.35
N LEU A 67 12.76 1.53 4.65
CA LEU A 67 13.98 2.10 4.07
C LEU A 67 15.24 1.35 4.53
N GLY A 68 15.22 0.82 5.76
CA GLY A 68 16.23 -0.11 6.28
C GLY A 68 16.37 -1.37 5.42
N LEU A 69 15.24 -2.00 5.07
CA LEU A 69 15.21 -3.22 4.25
C LEU A 69 15.50 -2.97 2.77
N PHE A 70 14.80 -1.99 2.18
CA PHE A 70 14.67 -1.87 0.72
C PHE A 70 15.51 -0.75 0.12
N ASP A 71 16.06 0.15 0.91
CA ASP A 71 16.97 1.17 0.36
C ASP A 71 18.39 0.98 0.83
N THR A 72 18.59 0.99 2.14
CA THR A 72 19.94 0.94 2.72
C THR A 72 20.48 -0.48 2.89
N GLY A 73 19.60 -1.48 3.03
CA GLY A 73 19.98 -2.83 3.44
C GLY A 73 20.53 -2.91 4.87
N ALA A 74 20.27 -1.91 5.72
CA ALA A 74 20.70 -1.90 7.12
C ALA A 74 19.93 -2.92 8.00
N ILE A 75 18.82 -3.45 7.49
CA ILE A 75 18.04 -4.51 8.10
C ILE A 75 17.99 -5.67 7.10
N ASP A 76 18.51 -6.84 7.48
CA ASP A 76 18.54 -8.01 6.59
C ASP A 76 17.18 -8.70 6.46
N HIS A 77 16.42 -8.77 7.57
CA HIS A 77 15.12 -9.45 7.65
C HIS A 77 14.18 -8.74 8.63
N ALA A 78 12.89 -8.66 8.33
CA ALA A 78 11.88 -8.12 9.24
C ALA A 78 10.51 -8.80 9.12
N ALA A 79 9.70 -8.67 10.20
CA ALA A 79 8.32 -9.14 10.30
C ALA A 79 8.07 -10.63 9.96
N GLY A 80 9.14 -11.43 9.86
CA GLY A 80 9.08 -12.85 9.49
C GLY A 80 8.76 -13.13 8.02
N ILE A 81 8.60 -12.08 7.20
CA ILE A 81 8.16 -12.20 5.79
C ILE A 81 8.92 -11.31 4.80
N PHE A 82 9.74 -10.38 5.29
CA PHE A 82 10.52 -9.48 4.43
C PHE A 82 12.01 -9.77 4.54
N ASP A 83 12.65 -9.86 3.37
CA ASP A 83 14.10 -9.91 3.19
C ASP A 83 14.58 -8.58 2.60
N ALA A 84 15.83 -8.20 2.87
CA ALA A 84 16.43 -7.00 2.30
C ALA A 84 16.51 -7.06 0.76
N ASP A 85 16.28 -5.92 0.14
CA ASP A 85 16.39 -5.73 -1.32
C ASP A 85 16.80 -4.28 -1.58
N ALA A 86 18.07 -3.96 -1.31
CA ALA A 86 18.56 -2.59 -1.20
C ALA A 86 18.66 -1.83 -2.54
N GLY A 87 18.67 -0.50 -2.47
CA GLY A 87 18.98 0.41 -3.57
C GLY A 87 17.77 0.94 -4.34
N HIS A 88 16.54 0.76 -3.86
CA HIS A 88 15.35 1.22 -4.57
C HIS A 88 15.28 2.75 -4.75
N LEU A 89 15.86 3.58 -3.88
CA LEU A 89 15.90 5.05 -4.06
C LEU A 89 17.04 5.54 -4.97
N ASN A 90 17.88 4.65 -5.51
CA ASN A 90 18.83 5.04 -6.56
C ASN A 90 18.14 5.36 -7.89
N ASP A 91 16.88 4.93 -8.07
CA ASP A 91 16.03 5.36 -9.17
C ASP A 91 15.29 6.65 -8.80
N GLU A 92 15.55 7.74 -9.53
CA GLU A 92 14.87 9.03 -9.36
C GLU A 92 13.33 8.90 -9.45
N ARG A 93 12.82 7.94 -10.21
CA ARG A 93 11.38 7.65 -10.29
C ARG A 93 10.83 7.21 -8.95
N MET A 94 11.60 6.45 -8.17
CA MET A 94 11.17 6.01 -6.85
C MET A 94 11.12 7.18 -5.86
N ALA A 95 12.02 8.15 -5.98
CA ALA A 95 11.95 9.38 -5.18
C ALA A 95 10.66 10.18 -5.46
N ILE A 96 10.23 10.26 -6.74
CA ILE A 96 8.96 10.91 -7.12
C ILE A 96 7.76 10.19 -6.50
N ARG A 97 7.77 8.85 -6.54
CA ARG A 97 6.72 7.99 -5.98
C ARG A 97 6.62 8.11 -4.46
N LEU A 98 7.77 8.08 -3.79
CA LEU A 98 7.88 8.31 -2.35
C LEU A 98 7.31 9.68 -1.96
N ALA A 99 7.71 10.74 -2.66
CA ALA A 99 7.21 12.09 -2.38
C ALA A 99 5.69 12.22 -2.59
N ASP A 100 5.14 11.58 -3.63
CA ASP A 100 3.68 11.57 -3.84
C ASP A 100 2.94 10.82 -2.72
N ALA A 101 3.47 9.67 -2.27
CA ALA A 101 2.88 8.92 -1.18
C ALA A 101 2.87 9.70 0.14
N LEU A 102 3.98 10.36 0.51
CA LEU A 102 4.06 11.26 1.66
C LEU A 102 3.03 12.39 1.57
N ARG A 103 2.98 13.07 0.40
CA ARG A 103 2.00 14.15 0.13
C ARG A 103 0.56 13.66 0.31
N ARG A 104 0.25 12.44 -0.14
CA ARG A 104 -1.08 11.83 0.02
C ARG A 104 -1.38 11.50 1.48
N GLY A 105 -0.39 11.03 2.23
CA GLY A 105 -0.49 10.76 3.67
C GLY A 105 -0.88 11.98 4.50
N ILE A 106 -0.35 13.18 4.18
CA ILE A 106 -0.68 14.44 4.88
C ILE A 106 -2.19 14.70 4.93
N SER A 107 -2.90 14.38 3.84
CA SER A 107 -4.37 14.55 3.75
C SER A 107 -5.13 13.39 4.35
N ALA A 108 -4.53 12.19 4.40
CA ALA A 108 -5.20 10.99 4.86
C ALA A 108 -5.63 11.11 6.33
N ARG A 109 -6.78 10.51 6.63
CA ARG A 109 -7.41 10.43 7.94
C ARG A 109 -8.00 9.03 8.11
N LYS A 110 -8.26 8.64 9.36
CA LYS A 110 -9.18 7.54 9.64
C LYS A 110 -10.59 7.90 9.15
N PRO A 111 -11.48 6.91 8.93
CA PRO A 111 -12.86 7.19 8.51
C PRO A 111 -13.66 8.09 9.48
N ASP A 112 -13.28 8.15 10.75
CA ASP A 112 -13.85 9.02 11.77
C ASP A 112 -13.35 10.49 11.71
N GLY A 113 -12.43 10.78 10.79
CA GLY A 113 -11.83 12.10 10.58
C GLY A 113 -10.58 12.41 11.42
N THR A 114 -10.18 11.52 12.33
CA THR A 114 -8.99 11.70 13.18
C THR A 114 -7.72 11.11 12.55
N ARG A 115 -6.55 11.45 13.10
CA ARG A 115 -5.24 10.94 12.66
C ARG A 115 -4.48 10.18 13.73
N ASP A 116 -4.91 10.24 14.98
CA ASP A 116 -4.23 9.55 16.08
C ASP A 116 -4.19 8.03 15.83
N GLY A 117 -2.98 7.47 15.82
CA GLY A 117 -2.71 6.06 15.47
C GLY A 117 -2.74 5.77 13.96
N GLY A 118 -2.95 6.79 13.13
CA GLY A 118 -2.99 6.70 11.67
C GLY A 118 -3.96 5.65 11.12
N LEU A 119 -3.78 5.32 9.85
CA LEU A 119 -4.57 4.27 9.18
C LEU A 119 -4.30 2.86 9.75
N MET A 120 -3.19 2.66 10.47
CA MET A 120 -2.84 1.37 11.09
C MET A 120 -3.69 1.03 12.32
N SER A 121 -4.42 2.00 12.86
CA SER A 121 -5.29 1.82 14.04
C SER A 121 -6.78 1.64 13.69
N VAL A 122 -7.14 1.67 12.41
CA VAL A 122 -8.53 1.53 11.97
C VAL A 122 -8.96 0.06 12.07
N ASP A 123 -10.14 -0.18 12.65
CA ASP A 123 -10.81 -1.47 12.49
C ASP A 123 -11.49 -1.52 11.12
N TRP A 124 -10.78 -2.05 10.11
CA TRP A 124 -11.27 -2.07 8.74
C TRP A 124 -12.49 -2.97 8.53
N PHE A 125 -12.74 -3.93 9.44
CA PHE A 125 -13.91 -4.80 9.31
C PHE A 125 -15.23 -4.03 9.49
N GLU A 126 -15.23 -2.90 10.21
CA GLU A 126 -16.39 -2.01 10.30
C GLU A 126 -16.77 -1.38 8.94
N TYR A 127 -15.85 -1.37 7.98
CA TYR A 127 -16.00 -0.74 6.66
C TYR A 127 -15.96 -1.75 5.50
N ALA A 128 -15.86 -3.05 5.79
CA ALA A 128 -15.63 -4.09 4.78
C ALA A 128 -16.77 -4.23 3.76
N ASP A 129 -18.00 -3.92 4.17
CA ASP A 129 -19.19 -3.99 3.30
C ASP A 129 -19.37 -2.74 2.43
N LEU A 130 -18.56 -1.70 2.61
CA LEU A 130 -18.63 -0.47 1.83
C LEU A 130 -17.79 -0.56 0.55
N PRO A 131 -18.22 0.09 -0.55
CA PRO A 131 -17.39 0.22 -1.74
C PRO A 131 -16.04 0.86 -1.41
N THR A 132 -14.95 0.33 -1.98
CA THR A 132 -13.58 0.86 -1.76
C THR A 132 -13.49 2.37 -2.06
N SER A 133 -14.22 2.86 -3.07
CA SER A 133 -14.28 4.29 -3.39
C SER A 133 -14.86 5.14 -2.27
N GLU A 134 -15.87 4.61 -1.57
CA GLU A 134 -16.51 5.31 -0.45
C GLU A 134 -15.56 5.34 0.76
N VAL A 135 -14.92 4.22 1.10
CA VAL A 135 -13.96 4.17 2.21
C VAL A 135 -12.77 5.09 1.94
N ARG A 136 -12.23 5.09 0.71
CA ARG A 136 -11.16 6.02 0.29
C ARG A 136 -11.57 7.48 0.50
N GLN A 137 -12.81 7.83 0.13
CA GLN A 137 -13.33 9.19 0.31
C GLN A 137 -13.45 9.56 1.79
N ARG A 138 -13.95 8.65 2.65
CA ARG A 138 -14.01 8.86 4.11
C ARG A 138 -12.62 9.08 4.72
N CYS A 139 -11.62 8.35 4.22
CA CYS A 139 -10.24 8.50 4.64
C CYS A 139 -9.52 9.72 4.03
N LEU A 140 -10.16 10.49 3.14
CA LEU A 140 -9.55 11.61 2.42
C LEU A 140 -8.23 11.25 1.71
N ILE A 141 -8.09 9.98 1.28
CA ILE A 141 -6.88 9.53 0.57
C ILE A 141 -6.93 10.06 -0.87
N PRO A 142 -6.04 10.98 -1.28
CA PRO A 142 -6.06 11.50 -2.63
C PRO A 142 -5.64 10.44 -3.64
N TYR A 143 -6.04 10.61 -4.90
CA TYR A 143 -5.47 9.82 -6.00
C TYR A 143 -3.97 10.12 -6.19
N LYS A 144 -3.28 9.20 -6.87
CA LYS A 144 -1.89 9.39 -7.30
C LYS A 144 -1.78 10.60 -8.20
N SER A 145 -0.68 11.35 -8.08
CA SER A 145 -0.40 12.42 -9.03
C SER A 145 0.00 11.85 -10.40
N ASN A 146 -0.19 12.66 -11.45
CA ASN A 146 0.31 12.33 -12.79
C ASN A 146 1.83 12.09 -12.80
N ALA A 147 2.58 12.77 -11.94
CA ALA A 147 4.01 12.56 -11.79
C ALA A 147 4.34 11.16 -11.27
N ALA A 148 3.64 10.69 -10.23
CA ALA A 148 3.82 9.33 -9.71
C ALA A 148 3.40 8.25 -10.71
N LEU A 149 2.30 8.46 -11.44
CA LEU A 149 1.86 7.58 -12.52
C LEU A 149 2.91 7.52 -13.65
N SER A 150 3.45 8.67 -14.07
CA SER A 150 4.50 8.76 -15.09
C SER A 150 5.83 8.16 -14.62
N ALA A 151 6.11 8.22 -13.32
CA ALA A 151 7.24 7.55 -12.68
C ALA A 151 7.04 6.03 -12.54
N GLY A 152 5.90 5.49 -12.98
CA GLY A 152 5.65 4.05 -13.04
C GLY A 152 5.06 3.45 -11.77
N SER A 153 4.45 4.25 -10.89
CA SER A 153 3.69 3.75 -9.73
C SER A 153 2.50 2.90 -10.20
N PRO A 154 2.52 1.56 -9.99
CA PRO A 154 1.49 0.69 -10.52
C PRO A 154 0.22 0.75 -9.64
N SER A 155 -0.94 0.69 -10.29
CA SER A 155 -2.22 0.46 -9.59
C SER A 155 -2.19 -0.89 -8.85
N THR A 156 -3.00 -1.02 -7.81
CA THR A 156 -3.26 -2.31 -7.15
C THR A 156 -3.71 -3.37 -8.14
N TRP A 157 -4.50 -2.99 -9.15
CA TRP A 157 -5.01 -3.94 -10.14
C TRP A 157 -4.20 -3.91 -11.43
N SER A 158 -2.95 -3.45 -11.36
CA SER A 158 -1.99 -3.57 -12.46
C SER A 158 -1.11 -4.80 -12.29
N LEU A 159 -0.92 -5.55 -13.37
CA LEU A 159 0.05 -6.66 -13.42
C LEU A 159 1.49 -6.18 -13.18
N THR A 160 1.78 -4.93 -13.54
CA THR A 160 3.11 -4.32 -13.27
C THR A 160 3.35 -4.06 -11.78
N GLY A 161 2.32 -4.18 -10.93
CA GLY A 161 2.41 -4.07 -9.48
C GLY A 161 2.59 -5.41 -8.76
N LEU A 162 2.68 -6.53 -9.48
CA LEU A 162 2.88 -7.85 -8.87
C LEU A 162 4.36 -8.22 -8.80
N SER A 163 4.74 -8.98 -7.77
CA SER A 163 6.05 -9.65 -7.71
C SER A 163 6.14 -10.75 -8.77
N ALA A 164 7.35 -11.19 -9.11
CA ALA A 164 7.54 -12.31 -10.05
C ALA A 164 6.83 -13.59 -9.59
N TYR A 165 6.86 -13.86 -8.29
CA TYR A 165 6.14 -15.00 -7.70
C TYR A 165 4.63 -14.85 -7.87
N GLN A 166 4.07 -13.68 -7.57
CA GLN A 166 2.64 -13.42 -7.72
C GLN A 166 2.22 -13.52 -9.19
N MET A 167 2.97 -12.95 -10.12
CA MET A 167 2.71 -13.07 -11.56
C MET A 167 2.59 -14.52 -12.02
N ALA A 168 3.41 -15.42 -11.48
CA ALA A 168 3.39 -16.84 -11.85
C ALA A 168 2.23 -17.64 -11.22
N HIS A 169 1.59 -17.13 -10.17
CA HIS A 169 0.62 -17.90 -9.38
C HIS A 169 -0.73 -17.19 -9.14
N CYS A 170 -0.86 -15.94 -9.56
CA CYS A 170 -2.06 -15.13 -9.30
C CYS A 170 -3.29 -15.63 -10.06
N ASP A 171 -4.47 -15.37 -9.49
CA ASP A 171 -5.71 -15.40 -10.25
C ASP A 171 -5.89 -14.05 -10.93
N LEU A 172 -5.93 -14.05 -12.27
CA LEU A 172 -6.05 -12.86 -13.09
C LEU A 172 -7.49 -12.36 -13.24
N THR A 173 -8.48 -13.16 -12.81
CA THR A 173 -9.90 -12.82 -12.98
C THR A 173 -10.24 -11.45 -12.38
N PRO A 174 -9.87 -11.14 -11.12
CA PRO A 174 -10.18 -9.83 -10.52
C PRO A 174 -9.48 -8.66 -11.21
N PHE A 175 -8.30 -8.86 -11.81
CA PHE A 175 -7.58 -7.80 -12.53
C PHE A 175 -8.35 -7.32 -13.78
N SER A 176 -9.17 -8.19 -14.38
CA SER A 176 -9.97 -7.85 -15.55
C SER A 176 -11.26 -7.10 -15.22
N GLU A 177 -11.77 -7.28 -13.99
CA GLU A 177 -13.01 -6.67 -13.49
C GLU A 177 -12.75 -5.30 -12.87
N HIS A 178 -11.59 -5.12 -12.22
CA HIS A 178 -11.18 -3.86 -11.58
C HIS A 178 -10.44 -2.89 -12.52
N ARG A 179 -10.62 -3.00 -13.86
CA ARG A 179 -9.88 -2.18 -14.85
C ARG A 179 -9.82 -0.70 -14.46
N SER A 180 -8.62 -0.28 -14.05
CA SER A 180 -8.11 1.08 -13.90
C SER A 180 -9.16 2.15 -13.59
N ILE A 181 -9.36 2.44 -12.30
CA ILE A 181 -9.82 3.76 -11.85
C ILE A 181 -8.72 4.76 -12.24
N GLY A 182 -8.71 5.25 -13.48
CA GLY A 182 -7.56 6.00 -13.96
C GLY A 182 -7.53 6.34 -15.45
N THR A 183 -8.61 6.86 -16.00
CA THR A 183 -8.50 7.93 -17.02
C THR A 183 -9.40 9.07 -16.64
N LEU A 184 -8.89 10.31 -16.74
CA LEU A 184 -9.55 11.59 -16.44
C LEU A 184 -10.83 11.88 -17.25
N SER A 185 -11.43 10.89 -17.92
CA SER A 185 -12.67 11.05 -18.66
C SER A 185 -13.93 11.08 -17.79
N ASP A 186 -13.81 10.74 -16.50
CA ASP A 186 -14.97 10.54 -15.62
C ASP A 186 -15.04 11.55 -14.43
N LEU A 187 -14.36 12.69 -14.55
CA LEU A 187 -14.51 13.89 -13.69
C LEU A 187 -14.75 15.13 -14.56
#